data_AF-A0A7S2LBV1-F1
#
_entry.id   AF-A0A7S2LBV1-F1
#
_cell.length_a   1.000
_cell.length_b   1.000
_cell.length_c   1.000
_cell.angle_alpha   90.00
_cell.angle_beta   90.00
_cell.angle_gamma   90.00
#
_symmetry.space_group_name_H-M   'P 1'
#
loop_
_entity.id
_entity.type
_entity.pdbx_description
1 polymer ?
#
loop_
_entity_poly.entity_id
_entity_poly.type
_entity_poly.pdbx_seq_one_letter_code
_entity_poly.pdbx_strand_id
1 'polypeptide(L)'
;FSFFFPPPMPGPPIYLFGGFVIADKCPFGFWWGVAVCVVLCFALKLVACAVQQKLIGGYLSTKLWVRRACGVHTPLMRAIERVLRRPGLSLGKVMILCGGPDWPTSVLAGILGVSVWQCELGTCPVIASVVPLVMTGSCYLRQGEHGEVWGRLGNFMFALTGLISAAFWAGAAWAIQDEFDRNHAALCAPRVEFVELDWLDFKAAEASRRCALRWADMPRCLRAA
;
A
#
# COMPACT_ATOMS: atom_id res chain seq x y z
N PHE A 1 -17.45 3.17 -4.33
CA PHE A 1 -16.47 2.95 -5.42
C PHE A 1 -15.53 4.15 -5.60
N SER A 2 -16.04 5.39 -5.76
CA SER A 2 -15.21 6.60 -5.94
C SER A 2 -14.25 6.93 -4.79
N PHE A 3 -14.49 6.41 -3.58
CA PHE A 3 -13.62 6.63 -2.40
C PHE A 3 -12.29 5.85 -2.42
N PHE A 4 -12.15 4.79 -3.22
CA PHE A 4 -10.93 3.98 -3.30
C PHE A 4 -9.93 4.47 -4.37
N PHE A 5 -10.30 5.49 -5.16
CA PHE A 5 -9.54 5.95 -6.31
C PHE A 5 -8.53 7.09 -6.02
N PRO A 6 -8.81 8.07 -5.15
CA PRO A 6 -7.87 9.15 -4.91
C PRO A 6 -6.66 8.68 -4.06
N PRO A 7 -5.47 9.25 -4.30
CA PRO A 7 -4.20 8.76 -3.77
C PRO A 7 -4.05 8.64 -2.24
N PRO A 8 -4.81 9.35 -1.37
CA PRO A 8 -4.57 9.28 0.07
C PRO A 8 -5.62 8.51 0.89
N MET A 9 -6.70 7.96 0.30
CA MET A 9 -7.73 7.30 1.12
C MET A 9 -7.24 5.93 1.59
N PRO A 10 -6.92 5.76 2.89
CA PRO A 10 -6.49 4.48 3.40
C PRO A 10 -7.71 3.56 3.53
N GLY A 11 -7.54 2.26 3.26
CA GLY A 11 -8.62 1.28 3.37
C GLY A 11 -9.35 1.25 4.74
N PRO A 12 -8.66 1.42 5.89
CA PRO A 12 -9.28 1.30 7.20
C PRO A 12 -10.51 2.18 7.48
N PRO A 13 -10.52 3.49 7.18
CA PRO A 13 -11.74 4.30 7.22
C PRO A 13 -12.93 3.68 6.47
N ILE A 14 -12.70 3.13 5.28
CA ILE A 14 -13.79 2.60 4.44
C ILE A 14 -14.40 1.35 5.09
N TYR A 15 -13.58 0.48 5.67
CA TYR A 15 -14.08 -0.72 6.37
C TYR A 15 -14.88 -0.35 7.63
N LEU A 16 -14.39 0.63 8.39
CA LEU A 16 -15.05 1.15 9.59
C LEU A 16 -16.40 1.82 9.25
N PHE A 17 -16.42 2.71 8.26
CA PHE A 17 -17.67 3.34 7.82
C PHE A 17 -18.64 2.35 7.16
N GLY A 18 -18.12 1.36 6.44
CA GLY A 18 -18.93 0.27 5.89
C GLY A 18 -19.73 -0.43 6.99
N GLY A 19 -19.07 -0.79 8.09
CA GLY A 19 -19.73 -1.39 9.25
C GLY A 19 -20.82 -0.49 9.85
N PHE A 20 -20.53 0.82 9.97
CA PHE A 20 -21.48 1.79 10.51
C PHE A 20 -22.74 1.98 9.63
N VAL A 21 -22.61 1.88 8.31
CA VAL A 21 -23.71 2.18 7.37
C VAL A 21 -24.53 0.93 6.99
N ILE A 22 -23.87 -0.22 6.87
CA ILE A 22 -24.45 -1.42 6.24
C ILE A 22 -24.99 -2.41 7.28
N ALA A 23 -24.33 -2.54 8.45
CA ALA A 23 -24.61 -3.63 9.37
C ALA A 23 -26.05 -3.64 9.93
N ASP A 24 -26.67 -2.47 10.08
CA ASP A 24 -28.01 -2.34 10.66
C ASP A 24 -29.15 -2.37 9.63
N LYS A 25 -28.83 -2.30 8.33
CA LYS A 25 -29.84 -2.31 7.26
C LYS A 25 -30.21 -3.71 6.78
N CYS A 26 -29.63 -4.76 7.37
CA CYS A 26 -29.84 -6.12 6.91
C CYS A 26 -31.11 -6.73 7.53
N PRO A 27 -32.10 -7.18 6.73
CA PRO A 27 -33.34 -7.76 7.25
C PRO A 27 -33.14 -9.10 7.97
N PHE A 28 -32.00 -9.76 7.73
CA PHE A 28 -31.65 -11.04 8.36
C PHE A 28 -30.97 -10.87 9.72
N GLY A 29 -30.80 -9.64 10.19
CA GLY A 29 -30.21 -9.30 11.49
C GLY A 29 -28.77 -8.81 11.39
N PHE A 30 -28.29 -8.29 12.53
CA PHE A 30 -27.01 -7.58 12.64
C PHE A 30 -25.80 -8.40 12.16
N TRP A 31 -25.67 -9.65 12.61
CA TRP A 31 -24.53 -10.49 12.25
C TRP A 31 -24.47 -10.81 10.75
N TRP A 32 -25.63 -10.96 10.10
CA TRP A 32 -25.71 -11.08 8.65
C TRP A 32 -25.33 -9.78 7.95
N GLY A 33 -25.74 -8.63 8.48
CA GLY A 33 -25.31 -7.32 7.99
C GLY A 33 -23.79 -7.12 8.07
N VAL A 34 -23.18 -7.52 9.19
CA VAL A 34 -21.72 -7.52 9.37
C VAL A 34 -21.04 -8.43 8.33
N ALA A 35 -21.51 -9.68 8.19
CA ALA A 35 -20.92 -10.64 7.25
C ALA A 35 -20.99 -10.13 5.79
N VAL A 36 -22.14 -9.60 5.38
CA VAL A 36 -22.31 -8.98 4.04
C VAL A 36 -21.36 -7.79 3.87
N CYS A 37 -21.23 -6.94 4.89
CA CYS A 37 -20.32 -5.81 4.85
C CYS A 37 -18.85 -6.24 4.74
N VAL A 38 -18.42 -7.28 5.45
CA VAL A 38 -17.07 -7.85 5.34
C VAL A 38 -16.80 -8.33 3.92
N VAL A 39 -17.70 -9.13 3.34
CA VAL A 39 -17.56 -9.66 1.98
C VAL A 39 -17.50 -8.53 0.96
N LEU A 40 -18.37 -7.52 1.09
CA LEU A 40 -18.38 -6.36 0.21
C LEU A 40 -17.07 -5.56 0.31
N CYS A 41 -16.62 -5.22 1.52
CA CYS A 41 -15.38 -4.49 1.75
C CYS A 41 -14.16 -5.25 1.20
N PHE A 42 -14.12 -6.57 1.42
CA PHE A 42 -13.06 -7.43 0.90
C PHE A 42 -13.04 -7.47 -0.63
N ALA A 43 -14.20 -7.68 -1.27
CA ALA A 43 -14.30 -7.69 -2.73
C ALA A 43 -13.93 -6.33 -3.33
N LEU A 44 -14.40 -5.23 -2.73
CA LEU A 44 -14.06 -3.87 -3.16
C LEU A 44 -12.55 -3.61 -3.05
N LYS A 45 -11.90 -4.13 -2.01
CA LYS A 45 -10.44 -4.00 -1.85
C LYS A 45 -9.70 -4.69 -2.99
N LEU A 46 -10.03 -5.95 -3.29
CA LEU A 46 -9.39 -6.70 -4.39
C LEU A 46 -9.63 -6.02 -5.76
N VAL A 47 -10.86 -5.58 -6.03
CA VAL A 47 -11.17 -4.87 -7.28
C VAL A 47 -10.39 -3.54 -7.37
N ALA A 48 -10.30 -2.79 -6.27
CA ALA A 48 -9.53 -1.55 -6.24
C ALA A 48 -8.04 -1.81 -6.51
N CYS A 49 -7.45 -2.83 -5.89
CA CYS A 49 -6.06 -3.23 -6.13
C CYS A 49 -5.82 -3.59 -7.60
N ALA A 50 -6.68 -4.43 -8.21
CA ALA A 50 -6.57 -4.83 -9.60
C ALA A 50 -6.65 -3.63 -10.57
N VAL A 51 -7.61 -2.73 -10.32
CA VAL A 51 -7.82 -1.53 -11.14
C VAL A 51 -6.64 -0.56 -11.01
N GLN A 52 -6.19 -0.29 -9.78
CA GLN A 52 -5.03 0.58 -9.51
C GLN A 52 -3.76 0.01 -10.16
N GLN A 53 -3.55 -1.31 -10.06
CA GLN A 53 -2.40 -1.97 -10.65
C GLN A 53 -2.42 -1.94 -12.18
N LYS A 54 -3.55 -2.26 -12.83
CA LYS A 54 -3.63 -2.33 -14.29
C LYS A 54 -3.80 -0.99 -14.98
N LEU A 55 -4.77 -0.19 -14.54
CA LEU A 55 -5.12 1.05 -15.24
C LEU A 55 -4.15 2.17 -14.89
N ILE A 56 -3.78 2.32 -13.62
CA ILE A 56 -2.93 3.41 -13.17
C ILE A 56 -1.46 2.99 -13.25
N GLY A 57 -1.06 1.96 -12.49
CA GLY A 57 0.32 1.49 -12.46
C GLY A 57 0.83 1.04 -13.83
N GLY A 58 0.03 0.25 -14.55
CA GLY A 58 0.35 -0.19 -15.91
C GLY A 58 0.52 0.97 -16.90
N TYR A 59 -0.36 1.96 -16.88
CA TYR A 59 -0.22 3.14 -17.74
C TYR A 59 1.00 3.99 -17.36
N LEU A 60 1.22 4.23 -16.05
CA LEU A 60 2.34 5.01 -15.54
C LEU A 60 3.69 4.33 -15.80
N SER A 61 3.73 3.00 -15.90
CA SER A 61 4.95 2.23 -16.22
C SER A 61 5.57 2.63 -17.57
N THR A 62 4.79 3.19 -18.50
CA THR A 62 5.29 3.62 -19.83
C THR A 62 6.12 4.90 -19.78
N LYS A 63 6.03 5.68 -18.69
CA LYS A 63 6.65 7.00 -18.58
C LYS A 63 7.97 6.91 -17.84
N LEU A 64 9.08 7.18 -18.54
CA LEU A 64 10.43 7.15 -17.96
C LEU A 64 10.59 8.03 -16.71
N TRP A 65 10.00 9.22 -16.70
CA TRP A 65 10.09 10.12 -15.53
C TRP A 65 9.39 9.53 -14.29
N VAL A 66 8.31 8.77 -14.46
CA VAL A 66 7.61 8.12 -13.34
C VAL A 66 8.45 6.95 -12.82
N ARG A 67 8.95 6.11 -13.73
CA ARG A 67 9.86 5.01 -13.38
C ARG A 67 11.07 5.51 -12.61
N ARG A 68 11.65 6.63 -13.06
CA ARG A 68 12.76 7.31 -12.37
C ARG A 68 12.36 7.82 -11.00
N ALA A 69 11.22 8.51 -10.87
CA ALA A 69 10.73 9.05 -9.61
C ALA A 69 10.42 7.94 -8.58
N CYS A 70 9.90 6.80 -9.04
CA CYS A 70 9.69 5.61 -8.20
C CYS A 70 10.99 4.83 -7.93
N GLY A 71 12.12 5.20 -8.54
CA GLY A 71 13.40 4.54 -8.34
C GLY A 71 13.39 3.06 -8.71
N VAL A 72 12.68 2.66 -9.78
CA VAL A 72 12.57 1.23 -10.18
C VAL A 72 13.91 0.56 -10.42
N HIS A 73 14.92 1.33 -10.77
CA HIS A 73 16.29 0.90 -11.01
C HIS A 73 17.13 0.81 -9.73
N THR A 74 16.64 1.30 -8.58
CA THR A 74 17.39 1.28 -7.31
C THR A 74 17.41 -0.12 -6.67
N PRO A 75 18.48 -0.50 -5.95
CA PRO A 75 18.58 -1.84 -5.36
C PRO A 75 17.46 -2.19 -4.37
N LEU A 76 16.99 -1.20 -3.59
CA LEU A 76 15.86 -1.38 -2.67
C LEU A 76 14.56 -1.72 -3.42
N MET A 77 14.27 -0.99 -4.50
CA MET A 77 13.07 -1.24 -5.29
C MET A 77 13.12 -2.59 -6.00
N ARG A 78 14.30 -3.00 -6.45
CA ARG A 78 14.55 -4.34 -7.01
C ARG A 78 14.36 -5.44 -5.96
N ALA A 79 14.70 -5.18 -4.69
CA ALA A 79 14.44 -6.13 -3.59
C ALA A 79 12.93 -6.32 -3.39
N ILE A 80 12.17 -5.21 -3.33
CA ILE A 80 10.70 -5.23 -3.24
C ILE A 80 10.11 -6.02 -4.42
N GLU A 81 10.53 -5.70 -5.64
CA GLU A 81 10.08 -6.39 -6.86
C GLU A 81 10.33 -7.90 -6.77
N ARG A 82 11.52 -8.31 -6.32
CA ARG A 82 11.90 -9.72 -6.21
C ARG A 82 11.05 -10.45 -5.16
N VAL A 83 10.75 -9.83 -4.02
CA VAL A 83 9.81 -10.41 -3.02
C VAL A 83 8.40 -10.56 -3.60
N LEU A 84 7.90 -9.52 -4.28
CA LEU A 84 6.57 -9.52 -4.89
C LEU A 84 6.43 -10.51 -6.07
N ARG A 85 7.52 -10.82 -6.78
CA ARG A 85 7.52 -11.78 -7.89
C ARG A 85 7.60 -13.24 -7.45
N ARG A 86 7.93 -13.55 -6.19
CA ARG A 86 7.98 -14.94 -5.69
C ARG A 86 6.64 -15.64 -5.95
N PRO A 87 6.59 -16.87 -6.48
CA PRO A 87 5.32 -17.54 -6.74
C PRO A 87 4.57 -17.87 -5.44
N GLY A 88 3.24 -17.78 -5.48
CA GLY A 88 2.36 -18.18 -4.37
C GLY A 88 2.29 -17.20 -3.21
N LEU A 89 1.83 -17.68 -2.06
CA LEU A 89 1.65 -16.91 -0.81
C LEU A 89 2.92 -16.93 0.04
N SER A 90 3.96 -16.20 -0.40
CA SER A 90 5.13 -16.01 0.46
C SER A 90 4.83 -14.98 1.57
N LEU A 91 5.37 -15.21 2.77
CA LEU A 91 5.16 -14.33 3.93
C LEU A 91 5.52 -12.88 3.57
N GLY A 92 6.70 -12.65 3.00
CA GLY A 92 7.15 -11.31 2.61
C GLY A 92 6.21 -10.60 1.64
N LYS A 93 5.67 -11.33 0.65
CA LYS A 93 4.68 -10.78 -0.28
C LYS A 93 3.42 -10.33 0.46
N VAL A 94 2.88 -11.18 1.34
CA VAL A 94 1.68 -10.85 2.13
C VAL A 94 1.94 -9.63 3.01
N MET A 95 3.07 -9.59 3.70
CA MET A 95 3.40 -8.46 4.57
C MET A 95 3.50 -7.15 3.79
N ILE A 96 4.14 -7.15 2.61
CA ILE A 96 4.24 -5.95 1.76
C ILE A 96 2.85 -5.53 1.25
N LEU A 97 2.05 -6.46 0.74
CA LEU A 97 0.76 -6.13 0.09
C LEU A 97 -0.35 -5.77 1.10
N CYS A 98 -0.32 -6.35 2.30
CA CYS A 98 -1.29 -6.06 3.36
C CYS A 98 -0.83 -4.96 4.32
N GLY A 99 0.48 -4.75 4.47
CA GLY A 99 1.05 -3.70 5.31
C GLY A 99 1.28 -2.39 4.55
N GLY A 100 1.62 -2.46 3.28
CA GLY A 100 1.85 -1.27 2.47
C GLY A 100 0.59 -0.40 2.36
N PRO A 101 0.73 0.93 2.16
CA PRO A 101 -0.43 1.77 1.87
C PRO A 101 -1.04 1.32 0.53
N ASP A 102 -2.35 1.08 0.52
CA ASP A 102 -3.06 0.40 -0.58
C ASP A 102 -2.75 0.95 -1.97
N TRP A 103 -2.93 2.26 -2.13
CA TRP A 103 -2.75 2.95 -3.41
C TRP A 103 -1.30 2.90 -3.88
N PRO A 104 -0.29 3.39 -3.14
CA PRO A 104 1.10 3.37 -3.62
C PRO A 104 1.60 1.94 -3.82
N THR A 105 1.17 0.97 -3.01
CA THR A 105 1.59 -0.44 -3.16
C THR A 105 1.03 -1.07 -4.43
N SER A 106 -0.27 -0.89 -4.71
CA SER A 106 -0.92 -1.47 -5.91
C SER A 106 -0.45 -0.79 -7.20
N VAL A 107 -0.29 0.54 -7.18
CA VAL A 107 0.25 1.31 -8.31
C VAL A 107 1.70 0.94 -8.57
N LEU A 108 2.54 0.84 -7.54
CA LEU A 108 3.93 0.41 -7.67
C LEU A 108 4.03 -1.01 -8.23
N ALA A 109 3.22 -1.95 -7.75
CA ALA A 109 3.16 -3.31 -8.31
C ALA A 109 2.81 -3.30 -9.81
N GLY A 110 2.01 -2.33 -10.26
CA GLY A 110 1.70 -2.10 -11.67
C GLY A 110 2.87 -1.51 -12.45
N ILE A 111 3.56 -0.51 -11.87
CA ILE A 111 4.76 0.11 -12.45
C ILE A 111 5.89 -0.93 -12.64
N LEU A 112 6.04 -1.83 -11.67
CA LEU A 112 7.00 -2.93 -11.71
C LEU A 112 6.55 -4.08 -12.63
N GLY A 113 5.32 -4.06 -13.15
CA GLY A 113 4.82 -5.15 -14.00
C GLY A 113 4.72 -6.49 -13.27
N VAL A 114 4.35 -6.48 -11.98
CA VAL A 114 4.03 -7.71 -11.24
C VAL A 114 2.68 -8.24 -11.73
N SER A 115 2.49 -9.56 -11.74
CA SER A 115 1.23 -10.17 -12.14
C SER A 115 0.12 -9.85 -11.14
N VAL A 116 -1.01 -9.30 -11.61
CA VAL A 116 -2.19 -8.97 -10.79
C VAL A 116 -2.65 -10.17 -9.98
N TRP A 117 -2.75 -11.35 -10.59
CA TRP A 117 -3.19 -12.55 -9.89
C TRP A 117 -2.36 -12.87 -8.64
N GLN A 118 -1.03 -12.73 -8.72
CA GLN A 118 -0.16 -12.95 -7.57
C GLN A 118 -0.29 -11.86 -6.51
N CYS A 119 -0.58 -10.62 -6.93
CA CYS A 119 -0.87 -9.51 -6.02
C CYS A 119 -2.19 -9.74 -5.29
N GLU A 120 -3.28 -10.03 -6.01
CA GLU A 120 -4.60 -10.31 -5.41
C GLU A 120 -4.52 -11.46 -4.40
N LEU A 121 -3.85 -12.55 -4.77
CA LEU A 121 -3.64 -13.68 -3.88
C LEU A 121 -2.86 -13.26 -2.62
N GLY A 122 -1.80 -12.47 -2.77
CA GLY A 122 -1.01 -11.96 -1.65
C GLY A 122 -1.76 -10.91 -0.80
N THR A 123 -2.77 -10.26 -1.35
CA THR A 123 -3.65 -9.30 -0.65
C THR A 123 -4.81 -9.99 0.08
N CYS A 124 -5.18 -11.22 -0.27
CA CYS A 124 -6.27 -11.96 0.39
C CYS A 124 -6.19 -12.00 1.93
N PRO A 125 -5.00 -12.13 2.56
CA PRO A 125 -4.89 -12.07 4.02
C PRO A 125 -5.30 -10.72 4.67
N VAL A 126 -5.55 -9.67 3.88
CA VAL A 126 -6.10 -8.38 4.37
C VAL A 126 -7.44 -8.55 5.08
N ILE A 127 -8.15 -9.66 4.84
CA ILE A 127 -9.39 -9.97 5.55
C ILE A 127 -9.21 -10.00 7.08
N ALA A 128 -8.00 -10.33 7.56
CA ALA A 128 -7.64 -10.26 8.97
C ALA A 128 -7.74 -8.84 9.56
N SER A 129 -7.61 -7.80 8.72
CA SER A 129 -7.81 -6.40 9.10
C SER A 129 -9.23 -5.90 8.77
N VAL A 130 -9.84 -6.39 7.68
CA VAL A 130 -11.21 -5.99 7.28
C VAL A 130 -12.24 -6.40 8.33
N VAL A 131 -12.19 -7.66 8.79
CA VAL A 131 -13.14 -8.18 9.78
C VAL A 131 -13.18 -7.34 11.06
N PRO A 132 -12.06 -7.11 11.78
CA PRO A 132 -12.10 -6.33 13.00
C PRO A 132 -12.50 -4.87 12.77
N LEU A 133 -12.15 -4.24 11.64
CA LEU A 133 -12.57 -2.86 11.36
C LEU A 133 -14.07 -2.73 11.06
N VAL A 134 -14.62 -3.64 10.26
CA VAL A 134 -16.08 -3.68 10.02
C VAL A 134 -16.80 -3.92 11.35
N MET A 135 -16.27 -4.84 12.18
CA MET A 135 -16.79 -5.09 13.53
C MET A 135 -16.72 -3.85 14.41
N THR A 136 -15.61 -3.10 14.43
CA THR A 136 -15.51 -1.84 15.17
C THR A 136 -16.61 -0.87 14.78
N GLY A 137 -16.77 -0.59 13.49
CA GLY A 137 -17.81 0.33 13.01
C GLY A 137 -19.22 -0.13 13.35
N SER A 138 -19.48 -1.43 13.19
CA SER A 138 -20.79 -2.04 13.48
C SER A 138 -21.12 -2.03 14.98
N CYS A 139 -20.12 -2.24 15.84
CA CYS A 139 -20.27 -2.18 17.29
C CYS A 139 -20.48 -0.75 17.80
N TYR A 140 -19.79 0.24 17.23
CA TYR A 140 -20.00 1.65 17.58
C TYR A 140 -21.40 2.14 17.23
N LEU A 141 -21.98 1.64 16.13
CA LEU A 141 -23.38 1.93 15.79
C LEU A 141 -24.35 1.47 16.89
N ARG A 142 -24.10 0.30 17.50
CA ARG A 142 -24.94 -0.28 18.56
C ARG A 142 -24.66 0.23 19.97
N GLN A 143 -23.62 1.06 20.15
CA GLN A 143 -23.25 1.61 21.45
C GLN A 143 -24.39 2.46 22.05
N GLY A 144 -25.15 3.17 21.21
CA GLY A 144 -26.26 4.02 21.65
C GLY A 144 -27.49 3.26 22.16
N GLU A 145 -27.73 2.04 21.66
CA GLU A 145 -28.98 1.30 21.90
C GLU A 145 -28.86 0.16 22.91
N HIS A 146 -27.67 -0.45 23.04
CA HIS A 146 -27.51 -1.74 23.75
C HIS A 146 -26.36 -1.78 24.77
N GLY A 147 -25.89 -0.61 25.23
CA GLY A 147 -25.02 -0.48 26.41
C GLY A 147 -23.51 -0.59 26.16
N GLU A 148 -22.73 -0.41 27.23
CA GLU A 148 -21.26 -0.27 27.21
C GLU A 148 -20.50 -1.46 26.59
N VAL A 149 -21.11 -2.65 26.59
CA VAL A 149 -20.49 -3.89 26.07
C VAL A 149 -20.09 -3.75 24.60
N TRP A 150 -20.94 -3.10 23.78
CA TRP A 150 -20.66 -2.87 22.37
C TRP A 150 -19.51 -1.88 22.16
N GLY A 151 -19.43 -0.82 23.00
CA GLY A 151 -18.30 0.11 22.97
C GLY A 151 -16.97 -0.58 23.32
N ARG A 152 -16.96 -1.44 24.35
CA ARG A 152 -15.78 -2.23 24.73
C ARG A 152 -15.35 -3.19 23.62
N LEU A 153 -16.31 -3.89 23.00
CA LEU A 153 -16.05 -4.79 21.87
C LEU A 153 -15.49 -4.03 20.66
N GLY A 154 -16.06 -2.87 20.34
CA GLY A 154 -15.58 -2.01 19.26
C GLY A 154 -14.13 -1.54 19.46
N ASN A 155 -13.80 -1.10 20.68
CA ASN A 155 -12.44 -0.70 21.06
C ASN A 155 -11.44 -1.85 20.99
N PHE A 156 -11.84 -3.05 21.45
CA PHE A 156 -11.00 -4.24 21.36
C PHE A 156 -10.68 -4.61 19.90
N MET A 157 -11.69 -4.60 19.03
CA MET A 157 -11.50 -4.88 17.60
C MET A 157 -10.65 -3.81 16.91
N PHE A 158 -10.77 -2.55 17.32
CA PHE A 158 -9.94 -1.47 16.81
C PHE A 158 -8.48 -1.64 17.21
N ALA A 159 -8.23 -1.95 18.48
CA ALA A 159 -6.89 -2.24 18.99
C ALA A 159 -6.26 -3.47 18.30
N LEU A 160 -7.05 -4.54 18.10
CA LEU A 160 -6.62 -5.73 17.36
C LEU A 160 -6.18 -5.39 15.93
N THR A 161 -6.94 -4.54 15.24
CA THR A 161 -6.57 -4.05 13.90
C THR A 161 -5.23 -3.30 13.94
N GLY A 162 -5.02 -2.46 14.95
CA GLY A 162 -3.76 -1.74 15.15
C GLY A 162 -2.57 -2.69 15.30
N LEU A 163 -2.72 -3.75 16.09
CA LEU A 163 -1.69 -4.79 16.28
C LEU A 163 -1.40 -5.55 14.99
N ILE A 164 -2.43 -5.95 14.24
CA ILE A 164 -2.28 -6.63 12.95
C ILE A 164 -1.55 -5.71 11.95
N SER A 165 -1.91 -4.44 11.90
CA SER A 165 -1.28 -3.45 11.01
C SER A 165 0.19 -3.24 11.35
N ALA A 166 0.52 -3.12 12.65
CA ALA A 166 1.90 -3.02 13.12
C ALA A 166 2.72 -4.26 12.76
N ALA A 167 2.14 -5.46 12.90
CA ALA A 167 2.78 -6.71 12.51
C ALA A 167 3.05 -6.76 10.99
N PHE A 168 2.10 -6.32 10.16
CA PHE A 168 2.31 -6.25 8.71
C PHE A 168 3.39 -5.23 8.33
N TRP A 169 3.44 -4.05 8.95
CA TRP A 169 4.50 -3.06 8.70
C TRP A 169 5.89 -3.58 9.07
N ALA A 170 6.02 -4.15 10.28
CA ALA A 170 7.28 -4.74 10.73
C ALA A 170 7.70 -5.90 9.84
N GLY A 171 6.77 -6.79 9.48
CA GLY A 171 7.02 -7.92 8.59
C GLY A 171 7.41 -7.49 7.17
N ALA A 172 6.83 -6.40 6.66
CA ALA A 172 7.16 -5.86 5.34
C ALA A 172 8.58 -5.29 5.33
N ALA A 173 8.90 -4.46 6.33
CA ALA A 173 10.23 -3.89 6.48
C ALA A 173 11.29 -4.99 6.62
N TRP A 174 11.04 -5.99 7.47
CA TRP A 174 11.92 -7.15 7.63
C TRP A 174 12.10 -7.93 6.33
N ALA A 175 11.02 -8.25 5.61
CA ALA A 175 11.10 -9.03 4.38
C ALA A 175 11.86 -8.31 3.25
N ILE A 176 11.71 -6.98 3.16
CA ILE A 176 12.44 -6.16 2.19
C ILE A 176 13.92 -6.12 2.56
N GLN A 177 14.24 -5.88 3.84
CA GLN A 177 15.60 -5.80 4.33
C GLN A 177 16.34 -7.15 4.18
N ASP A 178 15.69 -8.25 4.54
CA ASP A 178 16.25 -9.60 4.41
C ASP A 178 16.56 -9.94 2.94
N GLU A 179 15.69 -9.58 1.99
CA GLU A 179 15.97 -9.77 0.57
C GLU A 179 17.11 -8.89 0.07
N PHE A 180 17.15 -7.63 0.54
CA PHE A 180 18.18 -6.66 0.21
C PHE A 180 19.56 -7.14 0.66
N ASP A 181 19.69 -7.58 1.91
CA ASP A 181 20.96 -7.98 2.50
C ASP A 181 21.47 -9.30 1.87
N ARG A 182 20.58 -10.29 1.68
CA ARG A 182 20.97 -11.59 1.12
C ARG A 182 21.36 -11.52 -0.35
N ASN A 183 20.77 -10.62 -1.12
CA ASN A 183 20.96 -10.55 -2.57
C ASN A 183 21.62 -9.24 -3.02
N HIS A 184 22.26 -8.50 -2.11
CA HIS A 184 22.78 -7.16 -2.35
C HIS A 184 23.62 -7.06 -3.64
N ALA A 185 24.56 -7.99 -3.84
CA ALA A 185 25.42 -8.00 -5.03
C ALA A 185 24.62 -8.14 -6.34
N ALA A 186 23.62 -9.03 -6.37
CA ALA A 186 22.78 -9.24 -7.54
C ALA A 186 21.80 -8.08 -7.78
N LEU A 187 21.36 -7.40 -6.72
CA LEU A 187 20.47 -6.25 -6.80
C LEU A 187 21.20 -5.00 -7.30
N CYS A 188 22.45 -4.81 -6.90
CA CYS A 188 23.32 -3.71 -7.32
C CYS A 188 23.95 -3.90 -8.71
N ALA A 189 23.89 -5.10 -9.28
CA ALA A 189 24.40 -5.35 -10.62
C ALA A 189 23.69 -4.45 -11.67
N PRO A 190 24.43 -3.82 -12.60
CA PRO A 190 23.82 -3.00 -13.64
C PRO A 190 22.98 -3.87 -14.57
N ARG A 191 21.85 -3.34 -15.06
CA ARG A 191 20.99 -4.03 -16.00
C ARG A 191 20.72 -3.17 -17.22
N VAL A 192 20.74 -3.81 -18.39
CA VAL A 192 20.52 -3.13 -19.68
C VAL A 192 19.17 -2.42 -19.72
N GLU A 193 18.15 -3.01 -19.07
CA GLU A 193 16.79 -2.45 -18.99
C GLU A 193 16.69 -1.08 -18.30
N PHE A 194 17.71 -0.69 -17.52
CA PHE A 194 17.72 0.56 -16.74
C PHE A 194 18.76 1.58 -17.23
N VAL A 195 19.46 1.31 -18.33
CA VAL A 195 20.52 2.20 -18.85
C VAL A 195 20.03 3.63 -19.07
N GLU A 196 18.82 3.82 -19.59
CA GLU A 196 18.26 5.16 -19.79
C GLU A 196 18.00 5.88 -18.47
N LEU A 197 17.54 5.16 -17.43
CA LEU A 197 17.29 5.72 -16.10
C LEU A 197 18.62 6.07 -15.42
N ASP A 198 19.60 5.17 -15.49
CA ASP A 198 20.95 5.38 -14.96
C ASP A 198 21.62 6.58 -15.64
N TRP A 199 21.44 6.74 -16.95
CA TRP A 199 21.93 7.91 -17.69
C TRP A 199 21.25 9.22 -17.25
N LEU A 200 19.94 9.18 -17.01
CA LEU A 200 19.21 10.35 -16.51
C LEU A 200 19.70 10.76 -15.11
N ASP A 201 20.00 9.79 -14.25
CA ASP A 201 20.58 10.04 -12.92
C ASP A 201 22.01 10.57 -13.00
N PHE A 202 22.82 10.02 -13.88
CA PHE A 202 24.15 10.54 -14.17
C PHE A 202 24.10 12.01 -14.60
N LYS A 203 23.23 12.36 -15.57
CA LYS A 203 23.05 13.74 -16.02
C LYS A 203 22.59 14.68 -14.91
N ALA A 204 21.66 14.25 -14.07
CA ALA A 204 21.19 15.06 -12.95
C ALA A 204 22.30 15.27 -11.91
N ALA A 205 23.06 14.23 -11.57
CA ALA A 205 24.20 14.33 -10.66
C ALA A 205 25.28 15.28 -11.22
N GLU A 206 25.58 15.20 -12.51
CA GLU A 206 26.55 16.07 -13.17
C GLU A 206 26.06 17.53 -13.22
N ALA A 207 24.77 17.76 -13.51
CA ALA A 207 24.17 19.08 -13.45
C ALA A 207 24.23 19.65 -12.03
N SER A 208 23.93 18.87 -11.00
CA SER A 208 24.04 19.28 -9.60
C SER A 208 25.48 19.59 -9.19
N ARG A 209 26.47 18.84 -9.68
CA ARG A 209 27.90 19.13 -9.45
C ARG A 209 28.33 20.45 -10.08
N ARG A 210 27.91 20.71 -11.33
CA ARG A 210 28.25 21.95 -12.06
C ARG A 210 27.50 23.16 -11.55
N CYS A 211 26.26 22.96 -11.09
CA CYS A 211 25.40 24.01 -10.53
C CYS A 211 25.47 24.04 -9.00
N ALA A 212 26.61 23.67 -8.39
CA ALA A 212 26.85 23.77 -6.95
C ALA A 212 26.96 25.25 -6.51
N LEU A 213 25.93 26.04 -6.80
CA LEU A 213 25.69 27.34 -6.21
C LEU A 213 25.38 27.10 -4.74
N ARG A 214 26.31 27.51 -3.88
CA ARG A 214 26.04 27.55 -2.45
C ARG A 214 25.04 28.67 -2.21
N TRP A 215 24.29 28.59 -1.12
CA TRP A 215 23.43 29.70 -0.68
C TRP A 215 24.20 31.03 -0.56
N ALA A 216 25.51 30.93 -0.27
CA ALA A 216 26.44 32.06 -0.23
C ALA A 216 26.71 32.72 -1.59
N ASP A 217 26.50 32.00 -2.70
CA ASP A 217 26.75 32.45 -4.07
C ASP A 217 25.51 33.09 -4.72
N MET A 218 24.33 32.95 -4.09
CA MET A 218 23.11 33.61 -4.57
C MET A 218 23.19 35.14 -4.37
N PRO A 219 22.75 35.97 -5.33
CA PRO A 219 22.63 37.42 -5.13
C PRO A 219 21.79 37.77 -3.90
N ARG A 220 22.14 38.83 -3.15
CA ARG A 220 21.47 39.20 -1.89
C ARG A 220 19.96 39.43 -2.04
N CYS A 221 19.49 39.84 -3.22
CA CYS A 221 18.08 40.03 -3.52
C CYS A 221 17.25 38.73 -3.54
N LEU A 222 17.87 37.56 -3.72
CA LEU A 222 17.22 36.24 -3.72
C LEU A 222 17.38 35.50 -2.38
N ARG A 223 18.21 36.00 -1.46
CA ARG A 223 18.43 35.38 -0.13
C ARG A 223 17.39 35.78 0.93
N ALA A 224 16.51 36.73 0.63
CA ALA A 224 15.61 37.37 1.60
C ALA A 224 14.11 37.15 1.32
N ALA A 225 13.77 36.18 0.46
CA ALA A 225 12.40 35.70 0.24
C ALA A 225 12.27 34.28 0.81
#